data_AF-A0A8T5IGC2-F1
#
_entry.id   AF-A0A8T5IGC2-F1
#
_cell.length_a   1.000
_cell.length_b   1.000
_cell.length_c   1.000
_cell.angle_alpha   90.00
_cell.angle_beta   90.00
_cell.angle_gamma   90.00
#
_symmetry.space_group_name_H-M   'P 1'
#
loop_
_entity.id
_entity.type
_entity.pdbx_description
1 polymer ?
#
loop_
_entity_poly.entity_id
_entity_poly.type
_entity_poly.pdbx_seq_one_letter_code
_entity_poly.pdbx_strand_id
1 'polypeptide(L)'
;MSEKDVNSLEVFKGTVEVMLQDGILTREEKRLIIKLATLLDLEPDEPSRVYEAVKDKKEVEGGRIIGRIKQLKVYQNLYEVALVNESLSKDEWRVIRHMKEQFNISDEEDKRVLESIKRSVQEKFEEGMVDKMLHALKDSVTIVGGLFDSVRTKKVND
;
A
#
# COMPACT_ATOMS: atom_id res chain seq x y z
N MET A 1 -17.85 15.33 7.82
CA MET A 1 -16.39 15.22 8.05
C MET A 1 -15.73 15.63 6.75
N SER A 2 -14.82 16.60 6.77
CA SER A 2 -14.09 17.00 5.56
C SER A 2 -13.32 15.77 5.06
N GLU A 3 -13.57 15.35 3.82
CA GLU A 3 -12.63 14.46 3.12
C GLU A 3 -11.27 15.16 3.20
N LYS A 4 -10.27 14.50 3.79
CA LYS A 4 -8.91 15.05 3.81
C LYS A 4 -8.43 14.99 2.36
N ASP A 5 -8.11 16.12 1.77
CA ASP A 5 -7.52 16.18 0.45
C ASP A 5 -6.20 15.40 0.47
N VAL A 6 -6.15 14.27 -0.24
CA VAL A 6 -4.97 13.41 -0.32
C VAL A 6 -4.11 13.85 -1.49
N ASN A 7 -2.86 14.23 -1.24
CA ASN A 7 -1.91 14.66 -2.28
C ASN A 7 -1.06 13.51 -2.81
N SER A 8 -0.85 13.46 -4.13
CA SER A 8 -0.06 12.41 -4.80
C SER A 8 1.41 12.35 -4.38
N LEU A 9 2.08 13.49 -4.21
CA LEU A 9 3.49 13.51 -3.80
C LEU A 9 3.65 13.17 -2.32
N GLU A 10 2.72 13.60 -1.47
CA GLU A 10 2.74 13.22 -0.04
C GLU A 10 2.60 11.70 0.13
N VAL A 11 1.67 11.08 -0.61
CA VAL A 11 1.48 9.62 -0.59
C VAL A 11 2.72 8.89 -1.11
N PHE A 12 3.30 9.37 -2.21
CA PHE A 12 4.50 8.77 -2.78
C PHE A 12 5.69 8.90 -1.82
N LYS A 13 5.91 10.10 -1.25
CA LYS A 13 6.96 10.37 -0.25
C LYS A 13 6.81 9.47 0.97
N GLY A 14 5.62 9.44 1.59
CA GLY A 14 5.37 8.60 2.77
C GLY A 14 5.58 7.12 2.49
N THR A 15 5.23 6.65 1.30
CA THR A 15 5.45 5.25 0.92
C THR A 15 6.94 4.94 0.72
N VAL A 16 7.69 5.85 0.09
CA VAL A 16 9.15 5.72 -0.08
C VAL A 16 9.86 5.76 1.27
N GLU A 17 9.41 6.59 2.21
CA GLU A 17 9.93 6.63 3.59
C GLU A 17 9.72 5.29 4.32
N VAL A 18 8.56 4.67 4.15
CA VAL A 18 8.27 3.34 4.74
C VAL A 18 9.18 2.26 4.17
N MET A 19 9.43 2.26 2.86
CA MET A 19 10.32 1.29 2.20
C MET A 19 11.81 1.54 2.49
N LEU A 20 12.21 2.79 2.74
CA LEU A 20 13.61 3.13 3.05
C LEU A 20 13.97 2.99 4.53
N GLN A 21 13.11 2.38 5.35
CA GLN A 21 13.34 2.30 6.80
C GLN A 21 14.63 1.54 7.16
N ASP A 22 15.06 0.58 6.34
CA ASP A 22 16.31 -0.17 6.49
C ASP A 22 17.50 0.43 5.68
N GLY A 23 17.23 1.51 4.92
CA GLY A 23 18.19 2.21 4.07
C GLY A 23 18.47 1.55 2.71
N ILE A 24 17.81 0.44 2.35
CA ILE A 24 18.09 -0.31 1.12
C ILE A 24 16.79 -0.66 0.40
N LEU A 25 16.60 -0.11 -0.81
CA LEU A 25 15.51 -0.57 -1.67
C LEU A 25 15.85 -1.91 -2.34
N THR A 26 15.12 -2.95 -1.94
CA THR A 26 15.09 -4.26 -2.59
C THR A 26 14.55 -4.18 -4.02
N ARG A 27 14.64 -5.28 -4.79
CA ARG A 27 14.10 -5.32 -6.15
C ARG A 27 12.58 -5.22 -6.15
N GLU A 28 11.96 -5.83 -5.15
CA GLU A 28 10.54 -5.92 -4.90
C GLU A 28 9.98 -4.53 -4.56
N GLU A 29 10.65 -3.79 -3.68
CA GLU A 29 10.27 -2.41 -3.33
C GLU A 29 10.44 -1.45 -4.51
N LYS A 30 11.53 -1.57 -5.28
CA LYS A 30 11.70 -0.76 -6.51
C LYS A 30 10.54 -0.96 -7.47
N ARG A 31 10.08 -2.20 -7.65
CA ARG A 31 8.92 -2.52 -8.50
C ARG A 31 7.64 -1.86 -7.96
N LEU A 32 7.41 -1.90 -6.65
CA LEU A 32 6.27 -1.24 -6.02
C LEU A 32 6.33 0.29 -6.17
N ILE A 33 7.50 0.90 -5.98
CA ILE A 33 7.70 2.36 -6.16
C ILE A 33 7.42 2.77 -7.60
N ILE A 34 7.99 2.07 -8.59
CA ILE A 34 7.75 2.36 -10.00
C ILE A 34 6.25 2.25 -10.32
N LYS A 35 5.60 1.18 -9.83
CA LYS A 35 4.17 0.99 -10.02
C LYS A 35 3.35 2.09 -9.36
N LEU A 36 3.70 2.48 -8.13
CA LEU A 36 3.02 3.54 -7.39
C LEU A 36 3.14 4.89 -8.11
N ALA A 37 4.34 5.24 -8.60
CA ALA A 37 4.54 6.46 -9.38
C ALA A 37 3.59 6.51 -10.60
N THR A 38 3.47 5.40 -11.33
CA THR A 38 2.53 5.29 -12.45
C THR A 38 1.08 5.41 -12.00
N LEU A 39 0.68 4.73 -10.92
CA LEU A 39 -0.70 4.77 -10.42
C LEU A 39 -1.12 6.15 -9.89
N LEU A 40 -0.17 6.92 -9.40
CA LEU A 40 -0.37 8.29 -8.95
C LEU A 40 -0.30 9.31 -10.09
N ASP A 41 0.03 8.86 -11.32
CA ASP A 41 0.28 9.62 -12.55
C ASP A 41 1.50 10.57 -12.49
N LEU A 42 2.49 10.32 -11.63
CA LEU A 42 3.58 11.27 -11.36
C LEU A 42 4.33 11.67 -12.64
N GLU A 43 4.76 12.93 -12.70
CA GLU A 43 5.62 13.41 -13.78
C GLU A 43 6.98 12.70 -13.75
N PRO A 44 7.68 12.57 -14.89
CA PRO A 44 8.90 11.76 -14.97
C PRO A 44 10.02 12.16 -14.00
N ASP A 45 10.11 13.43 -13.62
CA ASP A 45 11.13 13.98 -12.70
C ASP A 45 10.71 13.87 -11.22
N GLU A 46 9.41 13.77 -10.94
CA GLU A 46 8.87 13.76 -9.58
C GLU A 46 9.37 12.59 -8.71
N PRO A 47 9.42 11.32 -9.18
CA PRO A 47 9.90 10.21 -8.37
C PRO A 47 11.34 10.39 -7.88
N SER A 48 12.23 10.86 -8.77
CA SER A 48 13.63 11.08 -8.43
C SER A 48 13.77 12.25 -7.45
N ARG A 49 13.00 13.32 -7.66
CA ARG A 49 12.97 14.48 -6.75
C ARG A 49 12.50 14.10 -5.35
N VAL A 50 11.47 13.26 -5.23
CA VAL A 50 10.99 12.76 -3.94
C VAL A 50 12.04 11.88 -3.27
N TYR A 51 12.69 11.00 -4.03
CA TYR A 51 13.74 10.12 -3.48
C TYR A 51 14.89 10.91 -2.85
N GLU A 52 15.40 11.93 -3.55
CA GLU A 52 16.43 12.82 -3.00
C GLU A 52 15.93 13.60 -1.78
N ALA A 53 14.68 14.08 -1.80
CA ALA A 53 14.11 14.78 -0.66
C ALA A 53 13.96 13.89 0.58
N VAL A 54 13.57 12.61 0.43
CA VAL A 54 13.50 11.65 1.54
C VAL A 54 14.89 11.42 2.14
N LYS A 55 15.91 11.25 1.29
CA LYS A 55 17.30 11.06 1.71
C LYS A 55 17.86 12.28 2.46
N ASP A 56 17.53 13.48 1.97
CA ASP A 56 17.95 14.77 2.54
C ASP A 56 17.05 15.25 3.71
N LYS A 57 15.98 14.52 4.04
CA LYS A 57 14.94 14.92 5.01
C LYS A 57 14.34 16.30 4.72
N LYS A 58 14.08 16.57 3.44
CA LYS A 58 13.47 17.81 2.95
C LYS A 58 11.99 17.62 2.67
N GLU A 59 11.26 18.73 2.67
CA GLU A 59 9.89 18.74 2.18
C GLU A 59 9.84 18.70 0.66
N VAL A 60 8.75 18.13 0.14
CA VAL A 60 8.45 18.08 -1.29
C VAL A 60 7.17 18.87 -1.53
N GLU A 61 7.26 19.89 -2.37
CA GLU A 61 6.12 20.67 -2.79
C GLU A 61 5.56 20.21 -4.14
N GLY A 62 4.26 20.40 -4.32
CA GLY A 62 3.53 20.13 -5.56
C GLY A 62 2.56 18.96 -5.43
N GLY A 63 2.45 18.18 -6.50
CA GLY A 63 1.51 17.07 -6.57
C GLY A 63 0.08 17.53 -6.86
N ARG A 64 -0.84 16.56 -6.84
CA ARG A 64 -2.25 16.77 -7.18
C ARG A 64 -3.15 16.01 -6.23
N ILE A 65 -4.37 16.54 -6.07
CA ILE A 65 -5.39 15.90 -5.26
C ILE A 65 -5.83 14.60 -5.93
N ILE A 66 -5.85 13.53 -5.14
CA ILE A 66 -6.32 12.21 -5.56
C ILE A 66 -7.79 12.09 -5.14
N GLY A 67 -8.70 11.99 -6.13
CA GLY A 67 -10.11 11.70 -5.83
C GLY A 67 -10.32 10.28 -5.27
N ARG A 68 -11.39 10.07 -4.49
CA ARG A 68 -11.65 8.82 -3.75
C ARG A 68 -11.57 7.55 -4.60
N ILE A 69 -12.17 7.57 -5.80
CA ILE A 69 -12.16 6.43 -6.72
C ILE A 69 -10.71 6.07 -7.11
N LYS A 70 -9.86 7.06 -7.33
CA LYS A 70 -8.46 6.83 -7.68
C LYS A 70 -7.67 6.32 -6.48
N GLN A 71 -7.93 6.81 -5.27
CA GLN A 71 -7.31 6.29 -4.04
C GLN A 71 -7.56 4.78 -3.87
N LEU A 72 -8.82 4.35 -3.98
CA LEU A 72 -9.19 2.92 -3.88
C LEU A 72 -8.54 2.08 -4.99
N LYS A 73 -8.47 2.60 -6.23
CA LYS A 73 -7.79 1.92 -7.35
C LYS A 73 -6.28 1.80 -7.12
N VAL A 74 -5.63 2.85 -6.61
CA VAL A 74 -4.20 2.82 -6.29
C VAL A 74 -3.93 1.76 -5.23
N TYR A 75 -4.73 1.75 -4.15
CA TYR A 75 -4.63 0.76 -3.09
C TYR A 75 -4.82 -0.67 -3.61
N GLN A 76 -5.89 -0.94 -4.37
CA GLN A 76 -6.13 -2.25 -4.96
C GLN A 76 -4.96 -2.71 -5.83
N ASN A 77 -4.53 -1.88 -6.78
CA ASN A 77 -3.49 -2.26 -7.74
C ASN A 77 -2.14 -2.50 -7.07
N LEU A 78 -1.81 -1.75 -6.02
CA LEU A 78 -0.56 -1.96 -5.28
C LEU A 78 -0.60 -3.29 -4.52
N TYR A 79 -1.74 -3.62 -3.93
CA TYR A 79 -1.96 -4.90 -3.25
C TYR A 79 -1.85 -6.07 -4.24
N GLU A 80 -2.47 -5.98 -5.42
CA GLU A 80 -2.33 -7.01 -6.47
C GLU A 80 -0.85 -7.24 -6.83
N VAL A 81 -0.06 -6.17 -6.99
CA VAL A 81 1.38 -6.29 -7.33
C VAL A 81 2.19 -6.93 -6.21
N ALA A 82 1.82 -6.71 -4.94
CA ALA A 82 2.46 -7.33 -3.80
C ALA A 82 2.13 -8.84 -3.72
N LEU A 83 0.91 -9.25 -4.09
CA LEU A 83 0.48 -10.66 -4.05
C LEU A 83 1.12 -11.55 -5.13
N VAL A 84 1.65 -10.97 -6.23
CA VAL A 84 2.25 -11.73 -7.34
C VAL A 84 3.46 -12.58 -6.89
N ASN A 85 4.14 -12.21 -5.81
CA ASN A 85 5.34 -12.89 -5.31
C ASN A 85 5.07 -14.16 -4.48
N GLU A 86 3.87 -14.76 -4.58
CA GLU A 86 3.43 -15.96 -3.85
C GLU A 86 3.32 -15.82 -2.32
N SER A 87 3.98 -14.82 -1.73
CA SER A 87 3.88 -14.45 -0.32
C SER A 87 4.14 -12.96 -0.14
N LEU A 88 3.48 -12.35 0.85
CA LEU A 88 3.69 -10.95 1.21
C LEU A 88 4.81 -10.86 2.24
N SER A 89 5.88 -10.14 1.90
CA SER A 89 6.95 -9.83 2.84
C SER A 89 6.48 -8.87 3.94
N LYS A 90 7.24 -8.75 5.03
CA LYS A 90 6.94 -7.77 6.10
C LYS A 90 6.95 -6.33 5.58
N ASP A 91 7.79 -6.02 4.61
CA ASP A 91 7.92 -4.67 4.06
C ASP A 91 6.80 -4.35 3.08
N GLU A 92 6.40 -5.33 2.26
CA GLU A 92 5.19 -5.22 1.43
C GLU A 92 3.96 -4.99 2.32
N TRP A 93 3.87 -5.69 3.45
CA TRP A 93 2.81 -5.49 4.43
C TRP A 93 2.77 -4.08 5.02
N ARG A 94 3.94 -3.54 5.38
CA ARG A 94 4.05 -2.17 5.91
C ARG A 94 3.55 -1.16 4.90
N VAL A 95 3.87 -1.35 3.62
CA VAL A 95 3.41 -0.50 2.52
C VAL A 95 1.90 -0.56 2.37
N ILE A 96 1.31 -1.77 2.29
CA ILE A 96 -0.15 -1.90 2.16
C ILE A 96 -0.88 -1.27 3.34
N ARG A 97 -0.39 -1.49 4.57
CA ARG A 97 -0.95 -0.87 5.77
C ARG A 97 -0.84 0.65 5.71
N HIS A 98 0.33 1.18 5.36
CA HIS A 98 0.56 2.61 5.23
C HIS A 98 -0.42 3.22 4.23
N MET A 99 -0.66 2.57 3.09
CA MET A 99 -1.61 3.04 2.09
C MET A 99 -3.06 3.05 2.60
N LYS A 100 -3.47 2.01 3.35
CA LYS A 100 -4.79 1.96 3.99
C LYS A 100 -4.99 3.15 4.93
N GLU A 101 -3.98 3.46 5.74
CA GLU A 101 -3.98 4.58 6.70
C GLU A 101 -3.96 5.95 5.98
N GLN A 102 -3.06 6.14 5.00
CA GLN A 102 -2.92 7.39 4.24
C GLN A 102 -4.19 7.76 3.48
N PHE A 103 -4.85 6.77 2.88
CA PHE A 103 -6.11 6.97 2.17
C PHE A 103 -7.33 6.93 3.10
N ASN A 104 -7.18 6.66 4.40
CA ASN A 104 -8.30 6.50 5.31
C ASN A 104 -9.36 5.53 4.74
N ILE A 105 -8.90 4.33 4.35
CA ILE A 105 -9.76 3.26 3.80
C ILE A 105 -10.46 2.55 4.95
N SER A 106 -11.79 2.54 4.92
CA SER A 106 -12.61 1.84 5.92
C SER A 106 -12.47 0.33 5.78
N ASP A 107 -12.86 -0.42 6.82
CA ASP A 107 -12.84 -1.88 6.76
C ASP A 107 -13.84 -2.44 5.73
N GLU A 108 -14.94 -1.75 5.46
CA GLU A 108 -15.88 -2.11 4.40
C GLU A 108 -15.27 -1.90 3.01
N GLU A 109 -14.55 -0.80 2.80
CA GLU A 109 -13.85 -0.54 1.53
C GLU A 109 -12.71 -1.53 1.32
N ASP A 110 -11.94 -1.82 2.37
CA ASP A 110 -10.86 -2.82 2.35
C ASP A 110 -11.40 -4.21 1.98
N LYS A 111 -12.50 -4.64 2.60
CA LYS A 111 -13.18 -5.91 2.25
C LYS A 111 -13.58 -5.96 0.77
N ARG A 112 -14.18 -4.87 0.25
CA ARG A 112 -14.57 -4.79 -1.17
C ARG A 112 -13.36 -4.85 -2.10
N VAL A 113 -12.25 -4.22 -1.72
CA VAL A 113 -10.99 -4.31 -2.46
C VAL A 113 -10.47 -5.75 -2.46
N LEU A 114 -10.46 -6.44 -1.31
CA LEU A 114 -10.02 -7.84 -1.22
C LEU A 114 -10.89 -8.77 -2.07
N GLU A 115 -12.20 -8.58 -2.09
CA GLU A 115 -13.12 -9.34 -2.96
C GLU A 115 -12.86 -9.08 -4.45
N SER A 116 -12.57 -7.82 -4.80
CA SER A 116 -12.18 -7.41 -6.16
C SER A 116 -10.88 -8.09 -6.59
N ILE A 117 -9.87 -8.09 -5.72
CA ILE A 117 -8.58 -8.75 -5.94
C ILE A 117 -8.79 -10.26 -6.13
N LYS A 118 -9.55 -10.90 -5.24
CA LYS A 118 -9.85 -12.34 -5.32
C LYS A 118 -10.42 -12.72 -6.68
N ARG A 119 -11.40 -11.95 -7.18
CA ARG A 119 -11.99 -12.16 -8.50
C ARG A 119 -10.98 -11.90 -9.63
N SER A 120 -10.25 -10.79 -9.58
CA SER A 120 -9.20 -10.43 -10.54
C SER A 120 -8.13 -11.52 -10.67
N VAL A 121 -7.72 -12.11 -9.55
CA VAL A 121 -6.74 -13.19 -9.50
C VAL A 121 -7.30 -14.49 -10.09
N GLN A 122 -8.53 -14.86 -9.72
CA GLN A 122 -9.22 -16.04 -10.26
C GLN A 122 -9.42 -15.98 -11.79
N GLU A 123 -9.59 -14.78 -12.34
CA GLU A 123 -9.77 -14.58 -13.79
C GLU A 123 -8.46 -14.58 -14.59
N LYS A 124 -7.33 -14.17 -13.97
CA LYS A 124 -6.07 -13.88 -14.68
C LYS A 124 -4.99 -14.94 -14.53
N PHE A 125 -5.09 -15.81 -13.53
CA PHE A 125 -4.02 -16.75 -13.19
C PHE A 125 -4.51 -18.20 -13.19
N GLU A 126 -3.58 -19.13 -13.41
CA GLU A 126 -3.83 -20.57 -13.32
C GLU A 126 -4.16 -20.99 -11.88
N GLU A 127 -4.95 -22.07 -11.71
CA GLU A 127 -5.46 -22.53 -10.40
C GLU A 127 -4.37 -22.65 -9.33
N GLY A 128 -3.19 -23.19 -9.67
CA GLY A 128 -2.09 -23.35 -8.71
C GLY A 128 -1.49 -22.02 -8.20
N MET A 129 -1.53 -20.95 -8.99
CA MET A 129 -1.08 -19.62 -8.59
C MET A 129 -2.19 -18.88 -7.82
N VAL A 130 -3.45 -19.09 -8.21
CA VAL A 130 -4.63 -18.59 -7.51
C VAL A 130 -4.64 -19.10 -6.07
N ASP A 131 -4.42 -20.40 -5.85
CA ASP A 131 -4.44 -21.00 -4.51
C ASP A 131 -3.37 -20.39 -3.59
N LYS A 132 -2.15 -20.15 -4.10
CA LYS A 132 -1.07 -19.49 -3.34
C LYS A 132 -1.43 -18.06 -2.98
N MET A 133 -1.96 -17.27 -3.93
CA MET A 133 -2.38 -15.90 -3.66
C MET A 133 -3.56 -15.83 -2.68
N LEU A 134 -4.52 -16.75 -2.80
CA LEU A 134 -5.63 -16.85 -1.86
C LEU A 134 -5.17 -17.27 -0.47
N HIS A 135 -4.12 -18.08 -0.37
CA HIS A 135 -3.48 -18.40 0.90
C HIS A 135 -2.83 -17.17 1.52
N ALA A 136 -2.05 -16.40 0.75
CA ALA A 136 -1.46 -15.15 1.21
C ALA A 136 -2.53 -14.10 1.63
N LEU A 137 -3.67 -14.05 0.94
CA LEU A 137 -4.85 -13.25 1.31
C LEU A 137 -5.56 -13.77 2.57
N LYS A 138 -5.55 -15.08 2.83
CA LYS A 138 -6.15 -15.63 4.05
C LYS A 138 -5.25 -15.36 5.26
N ASP A 139 -3.95 -15.50 5.06
CA ASP A 139 -2.94 -15.15 6.06
C ASP A 139 -2.96 -13.66 6.33
N SER A 140 -3.21 -12.82 5.33
CA SER A 140 -3.39 -11.38 5.54
C SER A 140 -4.50 -11.03 6.50
N VAL A 141 -5.68 -11.61 6.33
CA VAL A 141 -6.84 -11.37 7.18
C VAL A 141 -6.57 -11.87 8.62
N THR A 142 -5.82 -12.96 8.75
CA THR A 142 -5.44 -13.53 10.06
C THR A 142 -4.37 -12.68 10.76
N ILE A 143 -3.36 -12.20 10.04
CA ILE A 143 -2.31 -11.29 10.53
C ILE A 143 -2.92 -9.93 10.90
N VAL A 144 -3.85 -9.41 10.09
CA VAL A 144 -4.63 -8.21 10.39
C VAL A 144 -5.46 -8.43 11.65
N GLY A 145 -6.13 -9.58 11.83
CA GLY A 145 -6.80 -9.91 13.10
C GLY A 145 -5.87 -9.86 14.32
N GLY A 146 -4.68 -10.46 14.24
CA GLY A 146 -3.70 -10.49 15.33
C GLY A 146 -2.96 -9.16 15.59
N LEU A 147 -2.73 -8.34 14.56
CA LEU A 147 -2.12 -7.01 14.69
C LEU A 147 -3.10 -5.99 15.26
N PHE A 148 -4.41 -6.13 14.97
CA PHE A 148 -5.45 -5.27 15.57
C PHE A 148 -5.68 -5.58 17.06
N ASP A 149 -5.50 -6.82 17.51
CA ASP A 149 -5.54 -7.16 18.94
C ASP A 149 -4.38 -6.53 19.73
N SER A 150 -3.23 -6.31 19.10
CA SER A 150 -2.07 -5.67 19.74
C SER A 150 -2.23 -4.15 19.97
N VAL A 151 -3.24 -3.51 19.36
CA VAL A 151 -3.58 -2.09 19.60
C VAL A 151 -4.71 -1.94 20.63
N ARG A 152 -5.45 -3.02 20.93
CA ARG A 152 -6.56 -3.01 21.92
C ARG A 152 -6.12 -3.33 23.36
N THR A 153 -4.85 -3.60 23.60
CA THR A 153 -4.30 -3.87 24.94
C THR A 153 -3.46 -2.73 25.50
N LYS A 154 -4.03 -1.50 25.55
CA LYS A 154 -3.69 -0.57 26.63
C LYS A 154 -4.73 -0.73 27.73
N LYS A 155 -4.39 -1.58 28.71
CA LYS A 155 -5.07 -1.69 30.00
C LYS A 155 -5.28 -0.30 30.59
N VAL A 156 -6.53 0.07 30.85
CA VAL A 156 -6.86 0.92 31.99
C VAL A 156 -6.92 -0.04 33.17
N ASN A 157 -5.82 -0.14 33.91
CA ASN A 157 -5.84 -0.71 35.26
C ASN A 157 -6.43 0.38 36.16
N ASP A 158 -7.48 0.05 36.91
CA ASP A 158 -7.64 0.55 38.28
C ASP A 158 -6.78 -0.31 39.22
#